data_AF-A0A8S3D7U9-F1
#
_entry.id   AF-A0A8S3D7U9-F1
#
_cell.length_a   1.000
_cell.length_b   1.000
_cell.length_c   1.000
_cell.angle_alpha   90.00
_cell.angle_beta   90.00
_cell.angle_gamma   90.00
#
_symmetry.space_group_name_H-M   'P 1'
#
loop_
_entity.id
_entity.type
_entity.pdbx_description
1 polymer ?
#
loop_
_entity_poly.entity_id
_entity_poly.type
_entity_poly.pdbx_seq_one_letter_code
_entity_poly.pdbx_strand_id
1 'polypeptide(L)' 'ALAKAGGKELRDALSQAAQTKSIPNVGDVVITDAPNLSATHLIHVNSPTWNASAQEQCISDLD' A
#
# COMPACT_ATOMS: atom_id res chain seq x y z
N ALA A 1 6.80 1.49 -11.20
CA ALA A 1 8.25 1.18 -11.14
C ALA A 1 8.52 -0.09 -10.34
N LEU A 2 8.14 -0.16 -9.05
CA LEU A 2 8.39 -1.30 -8.17
C LEU A 2 7.80 -2.63 -8.67
N ALA A 3 6.55 -2.63 -9.15
CA ALA A 3 5.93 -3.82 -9.74
C ALA A 3 6.68 -4.39 -10.96
N LYS A 4 7.39 -3.54 -11.70
CA LYS A 4 8.23 -3.97 -12.84
C LYS A 4 9.56 -4.54 -12.34
N ALA A 5 10.17 -3.92 -11.33
CA ALA A 5 11.44 -4.36 -10.75
C ALA A 5 11.31 -5.70 -10.02
N GLY A 6 10.28 -5.85 -9.17
CA GLY A 6 10.02 -7.10 -8.45
C GLY A 6 9.46 -8.22 -9.34
N GLY A 7 9.00 -7.89 -10.56
CA GLY A 7 8.58 -8.86 -11.55
C GLY A 7 7.43 -9.76 -11.10
N LYS A 8 7.43 -11.02 -11.55
CA LYS A 8 6.36 -11.98 -11.26
C LYS A 8 6.26 -12.32 -9.78
N GLU A 9 7.40 -12.50 -9.10
CA GLU A 9 7.43 -12.93 -7.70
C GLU A 9 6.77 -11.91 -6.77
N LEU A 10 7.04 -10.62 -6.97
CA LEU A 10 6.37 -9.57 -6.20
C LEU A 10 4.86 -9.55 -6.44
N ARG A 11 4.42 -9.80 -7.68
CA ARG A 11 2.99 -9.85 -8.02
C ARG A 11 2.29 -11.05 -7.38
N ASP A 12 2.97 -12.19 -7.32
CA ASP A 12 2.44 -13.40 -6.66
C ASP A 12 2.33 -13.18 -5.14
N ALA A 13 3.35 -12.58 -4.52
CA ALA A 13 3.34 -12.24 -3.10
C ALA A 13 2.20 -11.27 -2.74
N LEU A 14 1.98 -10.23 -3.56
CA LEU A 14 0.84 -9.32 -3.39
C LEU A 14 -0.51 -10.02 -3.59
N SER A 15 -0.60 -10.96 -4.52
CA SER A 15 -1.84 -11.71 -4.78
C SER A 15 -2.19 -12.65 -3.62
N GLN A 16 -1.19 -13.31 -3.00
CA GLN A 16 -1.40 -14.09 -1.78
C GLN A 16 -1.79 -13.20 -0.59
N ALA A 17 -1.15 -12.04 -0.45
CA ALA A 17 -1.52 -11.07 0.59
C ALA A 17 -2.96 -10.58 0.42
N ALA A 18 -3.41 -10.32 -0.81
CA ALA A 18 -4.78 -9.89 -1.12
C ALA A 18 -5.84 -10.99 -0.89
N GLN A 19 -5.46 -12.27 -0.94
CA GLN A 19 -6.37 -13.38 -0.62
C GLN A 19 -6.56 -13.57 0.89
N THR A 20 -5.56 -13.19 1.68
CA THR A 20 -5.52 -13.41 3.13
C THR A 20 -5.91 -12.18 3.95
N LYS A 21 -5.84 -10.99 3.35
CA LYS A 21 -6.16 -9.71 3.99
C LYS A 21 -7.35 -9.06 3.29
N SER A 22 -8.17 -8.35 4.07
CA SER A 22 -9.20 -7.46 3.50
C SER A 22 -8.54 -6.36 2.67
N ILE A 23 -9.27 -5.83 1.69
CA ILE A 23 -8.85 -4.65 0.93
C ILE A 23 -8.62 -3.51 1.96
N PRO A 24 -7.43 -2.88 1.99
CA PRO A 24 -7.16 -1.81 2.95
C PRO A 24 -8.07 -0.61 2.70
N ASN A 25 -8.59 -0.02 3.78
CA ASN A 25 -9.35 1.22 3.72
C ASN A 25 -8.43 2.41 3.41
N VAL A 26 -9.03 3.55 3.11
CA VAL A 26 -8.27 4.80 3.02
C VAL A 26 -7.67 5.12 4.39
N GLY A 27 -6.37 5.44 4.41
CA GLY A 27 -5.58 5.64 5.63
C GLY A 27 -4.85 4.39 6.12
N ASP A 28 -5.20 3.20 5.63
CA ASP A 28 -4.57 1.96 6.07
C ASP A 28 -3.17 1.76 5.48
N VAL A 29 -2.35 1.02 6.25
CA VAL A 29 -1.01 0.59 5.86
C VAL A 29 -0.93 -0.92 5.88
N VAL A 30 -0.42 -1.51 4.79
CA VAL A 30 -0.20 -2.95 4.67
C VAL A 30 1.27 -3.22 4.41
N ILE A 31 1.85 -4.19 5.11
CA ILE A 31 3.22 -4.65 4.87
C ILE A 31 3.17 -6.01 4.16
N THR A 32 4.01 -6.17 3.14
CA THR A 32 4.24 -7.44 2.44
C THR A 32 5.72 -7.68 2.24
N ASP A 33 6.08 -8.92 1.94
CA ASP A 33 7.42 -9.25 1.45
C ASP A 33 7.69 -8.55 0.12
N ALA A 34 8.97 -8.31 -0.15
CA ALA A 34 9.47 -7.61 -1.32
C ALA A 34 10.44 -8.48 -2.13
N PRO A 35 10.02 -9.68 -2.60
CA PRO A 35 10.90 -10.56 -3.33
C PRO A 35 11.42 -9.87 -4.60
N ASN A 36 12.66 -10.19 -4.96
CA ASN A 36 13.32 -9.65 -6.14
C ASN A 36 13.49 -8.11 -6.14
N LEU A 37 13.42 -7.49 -4.96
CA LEU A 37 13.82 -6.11 -4.72
C LEU A 37 15.03 -6.09 -3.76
N SER A 38 15.80 -5.00 -3.78
CA SER A 38 16.85 -4.74 -2.78
C SER A 38 16.25 -4.25 -1.45
N ALA A 39 15.19 -4.92 -0.99
CA ALA A 39 14.46 -4.63 0.24
C ALA A 39 13.83 -5.92 0.74
N THR A 40 13.67 -6.06 2.05
CA THR A 40 13.02 -7.24 2.63
C THR A 40 11.50 -7.12 2.59
N HIS A 41 10.97 -5.91 2.83
CA HIS A 41 9.55 -5.64 2.91
C HIS A 41 9.17 -4.38 2.12
N LEU A 42 7.92 -4.34 1.68
CA LEU A 42 7.27 -3.16 1.12
C LEU A 42 6.15 -2.70 2.06
N ILE A 43 6.08 -1.39 2.24
CA ILE A 43 5.02 -0.71 2.98
C ILE A 43 4.08 -0.10 1.93
N HIS A 44 2.85 -0.60 1.89
CA HIS A 44 1.78 -0.12 1.00
C HIS A 44 0.89 0.82 1.80
N VAL A 45 0.85 2.08 1.41
CA VAL A 45 0.02 3.10 2.07
C VAL A 45 -1.15 3.42 1.15
N ASN A 46 -2.38 3.22 1.63
CA ASN A 46 -3.58 3.59 0.89
C ASN A 46 -4.01 5.01 1.27
N SER A 47 -3.29 6.01 0.77
CA SER A 47 -3.59 7.42 1.09
C SER A 47 -4.93 7.88 0.49
N PRO A 48 -5.60 8.85 1.11
CA PRO A 48 -6.78 9.47 0.52
C PRO A 48 -6.44 10.09 -0.84
N THR A 49 -7.38 9.99 -1.77
CA THR A 49 -7.33 10.77 -3.01
C THR A 49 -7.48 12.24 -2.63
N TRP A 50 -6.53 13.07 -3.06
CA TRP A 50 -6.60 14.50 -2.80
C TRP A 50 -7.87 15.11 -3.44
N ASN A 51 -8.69 15.72 -2.59
CA ASN A 51 -9.84 16.53 -2.96
C ASN A 51 -10.12 17.54 -1.83
N ALA A 52 -11.02 18.50 -2.05
CA ALA A 52 -11.32 19.55 -1.07
C ALA A 52 -11.75 18.98 0.30
N SER A 53 -12.56 17.91 0.32
CA SER A 53 -12.96 17.23 1.55
C SER A 53 -11.80 16.52 2.25
N ALA A 54 -10.85 15.94 1.51
CA ALA A 54 -9.69 15.26 2.06
C ALA A 54 -8.70 16.25 2.68
N GLN A 55 -8.64 17.49 2.17
CA GLN A 55 -7.90 18.57 2.80
C GLN A 55 -8.49 18.91 4.18
N GLU A 56 -9.81 19.09 4.28
CA GLU A 56 -10.49 19.40 5.54
C GLU A 56 -10.33 18.26 6.55
N GLN A 57 -10.49 17.01 6.12
CA GLN A 57 -10.29 15.82 6.96
C GLN A 57 -8.85 15.73 7.47
N CYS A 58 -7.85 15.92 6.59
CA CYS A 58 -6.44 15.84 6.94
C CYS A 58 -6.02 16.96 7.90
N ILE A 59 -6.62 18.15 7.78
CA ILE A 59 -6.41 19.24 8.75
C ILE A 59 -7.09 18.88 10.08
N SER A 60 -8.31 18.34 10.06
CA SER A 60 -9.03 17.93 11.28
C SER A 60 -8.34 16.80 12.05
N ASP A 61 -7.62 15.90 11.37
CA ASP A 61 -6.92 14.79 12.02
C ASP A 61 -5.61 15.25 12.72
N LEU A 62 -5.21 16.52 12.57
CA LEU A 62 -4.01 17.10 13.18
C LEU A 62 -4.29 17.85 14.51
N ASP A 63 -5.55 18.15 14.80
CA ASP A 63 -6.02 18.82 16.04
C ASP A 63 -6.41 17.81 17.13
#